data_AF-A0A9P1C6B2-F1
#
_entry.id   AF-A0A9P1C6B2-F1
#
_cell.length_a   1.000
_cell.length_b   1.000
_cell.length_c   1.000
_cell.angle_alpha   90.00
_cell.angle_beta   90.00
_cell.angle_gamma   90.00
#
_symmetry.space_group_name_H-M   'P 1'
#
loop_
_entity.id
_entity.type
_entity.pdbx_description
1 polymer ?
#
loop_
_entity_poly.entity_id
_entity_poly.type
_entity_poly.pdbx_seq_one_letter_code
_entity_poly.pdbx_strand_id
1 'polypeptide(L)'
;MDPTQEDFTLVKDRGFLADDLLQGAVGDCWFLSALAVVAQRPDLILRLFKGQTETRQDGCYVVQLFLDGRWEEVVVDDQLPCVDMMRSDGTQLAFSRAKDGQLWVPILEKAYAKAHGSYRAISGGSVAEALLDLTGAATETLHLEDFQPADLWERLVSYQSAQLPMGCGTAGHPDLEEVGLVGYHAYSILELREVDAQEVPPALRTGDPTIQLLRLRNPHGMGEWNRDWSDMSSQWTDSLEKILGRSAVNDGTFWIDFMHFLMAFEVVDVCFAFPSWHSSSVQNFFCAKSEECRLCRDAYILEVTTRTELYISSLQPTKRGTWLRGERKRFYQPGDVSLLLLRLADVRKLNMERLVASHLKGNQVRSTLQVTLDAGSFLLLPYCLGSGPVAISGGPEAAPWTLRLQSSQPLRCTAKAVTFTAQLALASARAWRYLARQALPASLLEDRLQDEVRFSMTRPAGPEGALLLWLATGKSRSKALKLQIVAKAMVVRDSTGLCTSKQLPQDMESLLPCEFCG
;
A
#
# COMPACT_ATOMS: atom_id res chain seq x y z
N MET A 1 26.84 -43.97 -0.58
CA MET A 1 25.96 -42.79 -0.54
C MET A 1 26.05 -42.18 -1.91
N ASP A 2 24.92 -42.11 -2.60
CA ASP A 2 24.82 -41.49 -3.92
C ASP A 2 25.01 -39.97 -3.72
N PRO A 3 26.02 -39.33 -4.32
CA PRO A 3 26.26 -37.89 -4.18
C PRO A 3 25.22 -37.02 -4.92
N THR A 4 24.17 -37.62 -5.47
CA THR A 4 23.13 -36.93 -6.27
C THR A 4 21.81 -36.64 -5.53
N GLN A 5 21.68 -37.03 -4.25
CA GLN A 5 20.56 -36.59 -3.41
C GLN A 5 20.98 -35.39 -2.58
N GLU A 6 20.66 -34.17 -3.05
CA GLU A 6 20.60 -33.03 -2.15
C GLU A 6 19.58 -33.34 -1.06
N ASP A 7 20.04 -33.41 0.20
CA ASP A 7 19.14 -33.53 1.35
C ASP A 7 18.37 -32.21 1.50
N PHE A 8 17.10 -32.26 1.05
CA PHE A 8 16.18 -31.15 1.17
C PHE A 8 15.72 -30.97 2.61
N THR A 9 15.78 -29.74 3.10
CA THR A 9 15.30 -29.37 4.44
C THR A 9 14.56 -28.06 4.41
N LEU A 10 13.62 -27.82 5.33
CA LEU A 10 12.88 -26.55 5.35
C LEU A 10 13.83 -25.35 5.46
N VAL A 11 14.61 -25.29 6.54
CA VAL A 11 15.66 -24.30 6.79
C VAL A 11 16.92 -25.02 7.28
N LYS A 12 18.09 -24.62 6.78
CA LYS A 12 19.41 -25.11 7.25
C LYS A 12 20.02 -24.16 8.29
N ASP A 13 21.18 -24.50 8.83
CA ASP A 13 21.87 -23.73 9.88
C ASP A 13 22.12 -22.25 9.52
N ARG A 14 22.25 -21.95 8.22
CA ARG A 14 22.39 -20.57 7.69
C ARG A 14 21.14 -19.70 7.92
N GLY A 15 19.99 -20.32 8.22
CA GLY A 15 18.73 -19.63 8.45
C GLY A 15 18.10 -19.11 7.16
N PHE A 16 17.22 -18.12 7.30
CA PHE A 16 16.61 -17.43 6.17
C PHE A 16 17.53 -16.31 5.69
N LEU A 17 18.11 -16.46 4.50
CA LEU A 17 18.97 -15.43 3.94
C LEU A 17 18.38 -14.89 2.64
N ALA A 18 18.50 -13.57 2.44
CA ALA A 18 18.16 -12.94 1.17
C ALA A 18 18.89 -13.63 0.00
N ASP A 19 20.14 -14.03 0.22
CA ASP A 19 20.96 -14.66 -0.80
C ASP A 19 20.55 -16.10 -1.17
N ASP A 20 19.58 -16.68 -0.46
CA ASP A 20 19.02 -18.00 -0.78
C ASP A 20 18.12 -17.95 -2.00
N LEU A 21 17.39 -16.85 -2.22
CA LEU A 21 16.27 -16.82 -3.15
C LEU A 21 16.75 -16.86 -4.59
N LEU A 22 16.21 -17.80 -5.35
CA LEU A 22 16.44 -17.97 -6.78
C LEU A 22 15.09 -18.12 -7.48
N GLN A 23 14.71 -17.14 -8.30
CA GLN A 23 13.49 -17.19 -9.09
C GLN A 23 13.56 -18.29 -10.17
N GLY A 24 12.41 -18.92 -10.44
CA GLY A 24 12.26 -19.87 -11.54
C GLY A 24 11.41 -19.32 -12.68
N ALA A 25 10.59 -20.18 -13.28
CA ALA A 25 9.87 -19.88 -14.52
C ALA A 25 8.60 -18.99 -14.37
N VAL A 26 8.30 -18.48 -13.18
CA VAL A 26 7.14 -17.58 -12.94
C VAL A 26 7.62 -16.13 -12.88
N GLY A 27 6.83 -15.22 -13.45
CA GLY A 27 7.09 -13.78 -13.41
C GLY A 27 6.67 -13.14 -12.10
N ASP A 28 7.13 -13.66 -10.96
CA ASP A 28 6.82 -13.20 -9.60
C ASP A 28 8.02 -12.60 -8.87
N CYS A 29 8.96 -12.02 -9.62
CA CYS A 29 10.10 -11.26 -9.10
C CYS A 29 9.72 -10.28 -8.00
N TRP A 30 8.58 -9.59 -8.14
CA TRP A 30 8.03 -8.67 -7.14
C TRP A 30 7.81 -9.34 -5.77
N PHE A 31 7.36 -10.59 -5.75
CA PHE A 31 7.13 -11.37 -4.54
C PHE A 31 8.46 -11.85 -3.94
N LEU A 32 9.37 -12.38 -4.75
CA LEU A 32 10.68 -12.84 -4.27
C LEU A 32 11.56 -11.68 -3.79
N SER A 33 11.54 -10.53 -4.46
CA SER A 33 12.27 -9.33 -4.01
C SER A 33 11.74 -8.78 -2.69
N ALA A 34 10.42 -8.81 -2.47
CA ALA A 34 9.83 -8.50 -1.17
C ALA A 34 10.26 -9.53 -0.10
N LEU A 35 10.24 -10.81 -0.46
CA LEU A 35 10.60 -11.90 0.44
C LEU A 35 12.07 -11.82 0.88
N ALA A 36 12.99 -11.44 -0.01
CA ALA A 36 14.40 -11.27 0.32
C ALA A 36 14.64 -10.21 1.41
N VAL A 37 13.95 -9.06 1.35
CA VAL A 37 14.06 -8.05 2.42
C VAL A 37 13.29 -8.42 3.68
N VAL A 38 12.22 -9.20 3.58
CA VAL A 38 11.55 -9.80 4.75
C VAL A 38 12.44 -10.83 5.43
N ALA A 39 13.24 -11.60 4.69
CA ALA A 39 14.18 -12.58 5.23
C ALA A 39 15.29 -11.93 6.09
N GLN A 40 15.65 -10.67 5.80
CA GLN A 40 16.59 -9.89 6.64
C GLN A 40 16.02 -9.52 8.02
N ARG A 41 14.72 -9.77 8.26
CA ARG A 41 14.01 -9.46 9.51
C ARG A 41 13.48 -10.76 10.13
N PRO A 42 14.24 -11.39 11.06
CA PRO A 42 13.85 -12.64 11.70
C PRO A 42 12.44 -12.62 12.31
N ASP A 43 12.02 -11.48 12.88
CA ASP A 43 10.69 -11.28 13.46
C ASP A 43 9.56 -11.35 12.43
N LEU A 44 9.83 -10.99 11.17
CA LEU A 44 8.86 -11.05 10.07
C LEU A 44 8.84 -12.43 9.41
N ILE A 45 10.01 -12.96 9.02
CA ILE A 45 10.09 -14.24 8.30
C ILE A 45 9.67 -15.43 9.18
N LEU A 46 10.03 -15.47 10.47
CA LEU A 46 9.62 -16.55 11.37
C LEU A 46 8.11 -16.57 11.59
N ARG A 47 7.45 -15.40 11.57
CA ARG A 47 5.99 -15.31 11.71
C ARG A 47 5.28 -16.04 10.58
N LEU A 48 5.79 -15.93 9.34
CA LEU A 48 5.23 -16.61 8.17
C LEU A 48 5.20 -18.13 8.35
N PHE A 49 6.14 -18.69 9.11
CA PHE A 49 6.20 -20.13 9.43
C PHE A 49 5.72 -20.47 10.84
N LYS A 50 5.07 -19.54 11.56
CA LYS A 50 4.66 -19.73 12.97
C LYS A 50 5.80 -20.18 13.90
N GLY A 51 7.03 -19.73 13.59
CA GLY A 51 8.25 -20.12 14.30
C GLY A 51 8.80 -21.50 13.94
N GLN A 52 8.23 -22.20 12.95
CA GLN A 52 8.72 -23.51 12.51
C GLN A 52 9.88 -23.34 11.52
N THR A 53 10.99 -24.03 11.81
CA THR A 53 12.19 -24.07 10.93
C THR A 53 12.57 -25.50 10.56
N GLU A 54 11.99 -26.50 11.24
CA GLU A 54 12.27 -27.91 11.04
C GLU A 54 11.50 -28.49 9.85
N THR A 55 12.13 -29.46 9.17
CA THR A 55 11.48 -30.24 8.12
C THR A 55 10.38 -31.12 8.70
N ARG A 56 9.21 -31.09 8.06
CA ARG A 56 8.02 -31.83 8.50
C ARG A 56 8.05 -33.24 7.91
N GLN A 57 8.03 -34.27 8.76
CA GLN A 57 8.05 -35.68 8.32
C GLN A 57 6.78 -36.10 7.57
N ASP A 58 5.66 -35.42 7.83
CA ASP A 58 4.38 -35.61 7.13
C ASP A 58 4.30 -34.83 5.80
N GLY A 59 5.37 -34.11 5.44
CA GLY A 59 5.45 -33.26 4.24
C GLY A 59 4.48 -32.06 4.27
N CYS A 60 3.82 -31.78 5.40
CA CYS A 60 2.76 -30.77 5.50
C CYS A 60 3.25 -29.52 6.25
N TYR A 61 3.15 -28.37 5.59
CA TYR A 61 3.60 -27.07 6.11
C TYR A 61 2.42 -26.10 6.23
N VAL A 62 2.46 -25.25 7.26
CA VAL A 62 1.50 -24.17 7.47
C VAL A 62 2.21 -22.84 7.31
N VAL A 63 1.77 -22.07 6.31
CA VAL A 63 2.27 -20.71 6.06
C VAL A 63 1.20 -19.70 6.47
N GLN A 64 1.59 -18.63 7.17
CA GLN A 64 0.71 -17.49 7.48
C GLN A 64 0.94 -16.37 6.47
N LEU A 65 -0.12 -15.93 5.79
CA LEU A 65 -0.09 -14.80 4.86
C LEU A 65 -1.13 -13.76 5.26
N PHE A 66 -0.85 -12.49 5.03
CA PHE A 66 -1.77 -11.39 5.27
C PHE A 66 -2.58 -11.07 4.01
N LEU A 67 -3.72 -11.72 3.85
CA LEU A 67 -4.54 -11.65 2.63
C LEU A 67 -5.84 -10.91 2.90
N ASP A 68 -6.21 -9.98 2.01
CA ASP A 68 -7.47 -9.21 2.08
C ASP A 68 -7.71 -8.54 3.47
N GLY A 69 -6.61 -8.14 4.13
CA GLY A 69 -6.63 -7.45 5.42
C GLY A 69 -6.60 -8.34 6.68
N ARG A 70 -6.46 -9.66 6.52
CA ARG A 70 -6.44 -10.62 7.63
C ARG A 70 -5.33 -11.66 7.48
N TRP A 71 -4.87 -12.19 8.61
CA TRP A 71 -3.91 -13.29 8.62
C TRP A 71 -4.64 -14.60 8.35
N GLU A 72 -4.24 -15.28 7.28
CA GLU A 72 -4.80 -16.55 6.82
C GLU A 72 -3.73 -17.64 6.89
N GLU A 73 -4.12 -18.82 7.36
CA GLU A 73 -3.26 -20.00 7.37
C GLU A 73 -3.46 -20.80 6.09
N VAL A 74 -2.37 -20.99 5.33
CA VAL A 74 -2.36 -21.74 4.09
C VAL A 74 -1.53 -23.00 4.30
N VAL A 75 -2.22 -24.14 4.31
CA VAL A 75 -1.58 -25.46 4.43
C VAL A 75 -1.14 -25.92 3.05
N VAL A 76 0.12 -26.36 2.90
CA VAL A 76 0.66 -26.93 1.66
C VAL A 76 1.45 -28.20 1.95
N ASP A 77 1.41 -29.16 1.03
CA ASP A 77 2.34 -30.29 1.03
C ASP A 77 3.68 -29.91 0.36
N ASP A 78 4.64 -30.84 0.37
CA ASP A 78 5.98 -30.72 -0.23
C ASP A 78 6.07 -31.17 -1.70
N GLN A 79 4.94 -31.48 -2.36
CA GLN A 79 4.95 -31.84 -3.78
C GLN A 79 5.15 -30.58 -4.64
N LEU A 80 6.38 -30.30 -5.01
CA LEU A 80 6.74 -29.12 -5.79
C LEU A 80 6.79 -29.44 -7.29
N PRO A 81 6.33 -28.52 -8.17
CA PRO A 81 6.45 -28.70 -9.61
C PRO A 81 7.91 -28.76 -10.05
N CYS A 82 8.25 -29.80 -10.82
CA CYS A 82 9.58 -30.00 -11.34
C CYS A 82 9.60 -30.10 -12.87
N VAL A 83 10.72 -29.75 -13.47
CA VAL A 83 11.01 -29.94 -14.90
C VAL A 83 12.20 -30.89 -15.04
N ASP A 84 12.11 -31.77 -16.03
CA ASP A 84 13.23 -32.61 -16.44
C ASP A 84 14.17 -31.76 -17.31
N MET A 85 15.37 -31.48 -16.82
CA MET A 85 16.37 -30.79 -17.62
C MET A 85 16.94 -31.77 -18.66
N MET A 86 17.42 -31.27 -19.82
CA MET A 86 17.94 -32.16 -20.85
C MET A 86 19.13 -33.01 -20.34
N ARG A 87 18.86 -34.29 -20.09
CA ARG A 87 19.75 -35.49 -20.04
C ARG A 87 21.00 -35.51 -19.14
N SER A 88 21.47 -34.42 -18.55
CA SER A 88 22.63 -34.46 -17.60
C SER A 88 22.37 -33.92 -16.20
N ASP A 89 21.37 -33.05 -16.01
CA ASP A 89 21.24 -32.25 -14.78
C ASP A 89 20.09 -32.70 -13.86
N GLY A 90 19.43 -33.80 -14.24
CA GLY A 90 18.32 -34.40 -13.50
C GLY A 90 17.05 -33.53 -13.46
N THR A 91 16.16 -33.88 -12.53
CA THR A 91 14.91 -33.15 -12.27
C THR A 91 15.19 -31.94 -11.38
N GLN A 92 14.75 -30.76 -11.79
CA GLN A 92 14.89 -29.52 -11.01
C GLN A 92 13.53 -28.89 -10.71
N LEU A 93 13.45 -28.13 -9.62
CA LEU A 93 12.26 -27.33 -9.32
C LEU A 93 12.00 -26.32 -10.45
N ALA A 94 10.74 -26.25 -10.89
CA ALA A 94 10.34 -25.41 -12.03
C ALA A 94 10.23 -23.92 -11.68
N PHE A 95 9.93 -23.61 -10.43
CA PHE A 95 9.67 -22.27 -9.92
C PHE A 95 10.77 -21.85 -8.95
N SER A 96 10.47 -21.14 -7.87
CA SER A 96 11.50 -20.70 -6.95
C SER A 96 12.31 -21.85 -6.36
N ARG A 97 13.57 -21.54 -6.06
CA ARG A 97 14.52 -22.40 -5.36
C ARG A 97 15.14 -21.62 -4.23
N ALA A 98 15.67 -22.35 -3.25
CA ALA A 98 16.58 -21.81 -2.27
C ALA A 98 17.94 -22.49 -2.40
N LYS A 99 19.03 -21.75 -2.16
CA LYS A 99 20.38 -22.33 -2.12
C LYS A 99 20.47 -23.48 -1.10
N ASP A 100 21.42 -24.38 -1.36
CA ASP A 100 21.76 -25.52 -0.51
C ASP A 100 20.58 -26.49 -0.26
N GLY A 101 19.64 -26.63 -1.19
CA GLY A 101 18.49 -27.54 -1.04
C GLY A 101 17.52 -27.12 0.08
N GLN A 102 17.46 -25.84 0.44
CA GLN A 102 16.44 -25.36 1.37
C GLN A 102 15.05 -25.31 0.71
N LEU A 103 13.99 -25.50 1.49
CA LEU A 103 12.61 -25.55 0.99
C LEU A 103 11.76 -24.34 1.40
N TRP A 104 12.25 -23.46 2.28
CA TRP A 104 11.44 -22.35 2.79
C TRP A 104 10.94 -21.41 1.68
N VAL A 105 11.76 -21.11 0.65
CA VAL A 105 11.34 -20.27 -0.50
C VAL A 105 10.26 -20.96 -1.33
N PRO A 106 10.46 -22.19 -1.86
CA PRO A 106 9.44 -22.85 -2.67
C PRO A 106 8.16 -23.20 -1.92
N ILE A 107 8.23 -23.52 -0.62
CA ILE A 107 7.04 -23.76 0.22
C ILE A 107 6.24 -22.47 0.37
N LEU A 108 6.90 -21.32 0.59
CA LEU A 108 6.23 -20.04 0.73
C LEU A 108 5.61 -19.56 -0.59
N GLU A 109 6.34 -19.68 -1.70
CA GLU A 109 5.84 -19.38 -3.05
C GLU A 109 4.64 -20.27 -3.40
N LYS A 110 4.69 -21.58 -3.09
CA LYS A 110 3.57 -22.51 -3.25
C LYS A 110 2.35 -22.11 -2.43
N ALA A 111 2.54 -21.71 -1.18
CA ALA A 111 1.46 -21.23 -0.33
C ALA A 111 0.81 -19.96 -0.90
N TYR A 112 1.62 -19.01 -1.36
CA TYR A 112 1.14 -17.79 -2.01
C TYR A 112 0.39 -18.11 -3.32
N ALA A 113 0.95 -18.95 -4.17
CA ALA A 113 0.31 -19.46 -5.39
C ALA A 113 -1.03 -20.16 -5.10
N LYS A 114 -1.09 -21.03 -4.08
CA LYS A 114 -2.33 -21.71 -3.64
C LYS A 114 -3.38 -20.71 -3.17
N ALA A 115 -2.98 -19.73 -2.36
CA ALA A 115 -3.88 -18.69 -1.88
C ALA A 115 -4.52 -17.88 -3.02
N HIS A 116 -3.74 -17.60 -4.06
CA HIS A 116 -4.19 -16.93 -5.28
C HIS A 116 -4.70 -17.89 -6.38
N GLY A 117 -4.69 -19.20 -6.13
CA GLY A 117 -5.32 -20.23 -6.97
C GLY A 117 -4.41 -20.94 -7.98
N SER A 118 -3.26 -20.39 -8.35
CA SER A 118 -2.21 -21.09 -9.14
C SER A 118 -0.93 -20.27 -9.20
N TYR A 119 0.19 -20.88 -9.61
CA TYR A 119 1.43 -20.17 -9.93
C TYR A 119 1.25 -19.09 -11.02
N ARG A 120 0.40 -19.35 -12.03
CA ARG A 120 0.09 -18.34 -13.06
C ARG A 120 -0.59 -17.09 -12.46
N ALA A 121 -1.31 -17.23 -11.35
CA ALA A 121 -2.04 -16.11 -10.75
C ALA A 121 -1.16 -15.11 -9.98
N ILE A 122 0.08 -15.50 -9.65
CA ILE A 122 1.05 -14.65 -8.95
C ILE A 122 2.05 -13.97 -9.89
N SER A 123 1.95 -14.24 -11.20
CA SER A 123 2.71 -13.52 -12.22
C SER A 123 2.27 -12.05 -12.29
N GLY A 124 3.24 -11.13 -12.17
CA GLY A 124 3.05 -9.68 -12.23
C GLY A 124 2.43 -9.09 -10.95
N GLY A 125 3.06 -8.05 -10.41
CA GLY A 125 2.65 -7.33 -9.20
C GLY A 125 3.69 -6.28 -8.82
N SER A 126 3.52 -5.62 -7.67
CA SER A 126 4.48 -4.66 -7.13
C SER A 126 5.09 -5.14 -5.82
N VAL A 127 6.31 -4.72 -5.49
CA VAL A 127 6.97 -5.14 -4.25
C VAL A 127 6.16 -4.70 -3.04
N ALA A 128 5.57 -3.50 -3.05
CA ALA A 128 4.64 -3.04 -2.04
C ALA A 128 3.44 -3.99 -1.84
N GLU A 129 2.93 -4.61 -2.91
CA GLU A 129 1.84 -5.57 -2.79
C GLU A 129 2.26 -6.78 -1.94
N ALA A 130 3.42 -7.36 -2.25
CA ALA A 130 3.96 -8.52 -1.55
C ALA A 130 4.41 -8.17 -0.14
N LEU A 131 5.02 -7.01 0.08
CA LEU A 131 5.41 -6.55 1.41
C LEU A 131 4.19 -6.45 2.35
N LEU A 132 3.05 -5.91 1.87
CA LEU A 132 1.82 -5.94 2.66
C LEU A 132 1.36 -7.38 2.93
N ASP A 133 1.37 -8.24 1.92
CA ASP A 133 0.85 -9.61 2.06
C ASP A 133 1.75 -10.50 2.95
N LEU A 134 3.05 -10.20 3.04
CA LEU A 134 4.03 -10.92 3.87
C LEU A 134 4.08 -10.37 5.31
N THR A 135 3.86 -9.08 5.52
CA THR A 135 4.10 -8.45 6.83
C THR A 135 2.81 -7.96 7.51
N GLY A 136 1.76 -7.76 6.72
CA GLY A 136 0.58 -7.01 7.11
C GLY A 136 0.89 -5.55 7.48
N ALA A 137 2.03 -4.97 7.14
CA ALA A 137 2.33 -3.58 7.44
C ALA A 137 1.95 -2.66 6.26
N ALA A 138 1.64 -1.41 6.59
CA ALA A 138 1.43 -0.36 5.61
C ALA A 138 2.66 -0.22 4.71
N THR A 139 2.41 0.03 3.43
CA THR A 139 3.44 0.24 2.42
C THR A 139 3.24 1.56 1.72
N GLU A 140 4.32 2.15 1.24
CA GLU A 140 4.32 3.35 0.39
C GLU A 140 5.23 3.11 -0.82
N THR A 141 4.80 3.61 -1.97
CA THR A 141 5.57 3.62 -3.20
C THR A 141 6.05 5.05 -3.43
N LEU A 142 7.37 5.22 -3.45
CA LEU A 142 8.05 6.48 -3.75
C LEU A 142 8.40 6.47 -5.23
N HIS A 143 7.82 7.36 -6.03
CA HIS A 143 8.25 7.58 -7.39
C HIS A 143 9.50 8.45 -7.37
N LEU A 144 10.61 7.96 -7.91
CA LEU A 144 11.91 8.62 -7.74
C LEU A 144 11.94 10.03 -8.35
N GLU A 145 11.17 10.24 -9.42
CA GLU A 145 11.02 11.54 -10.09
C GLU A 145 10.35 12.63 -9.23
N ASP A 146 9.62 12.26 -8.18
CA ASP A 146 8.92 13.21 -7.30
C ASP A 146 9.87 13.87 -6.28
N PHE A 147 11.12 13.42 -6.18
CA PHE A 147 12.04 13.81 -5.11
C PHE A 147 13.30 14.47 -5.65
N GLN A 148 13.83 15.42 -4.88
CA GLN A 148 15.22 15.82 -5.04
C GLN A 148 16.14 14.71 -4.52
N PRO A 149 17.29 14.43 -5.19
CA PRO A 149 18.18 13.33 -4.79
C PRO A 149 18.59 13.37 -3.31
N ALA A 150 18.98 14.53 -2.79
CA ALA A 150 19.41 14.66 -1.40
C ALA A 150 18.30 14.30 -0.41
N ASP A 151 17.08 14.83 -0.61
CA ASP A 151 15.93 14.56 0.25
C ASP A 151 15.53 13.07 0.21
N LEU A 152 15.60 12.46 -0.98
CA LEU A 152 15.32 11.04 -1.15
C LEU A 152 16.36 10.19 -0.42
N TRP A 153 17.65 10.49 -0.57
CA TRP A 153 18.70 9.77 0.12
C TRP A 153 18.52 9.80 1.63
N GLU A 154 18.30 10.98 2.22
CA GLU A 154 18.06 11.13 3.65
C GLU A 154 16.85 10.30 4.12
N ARG A 155 15.77 10.28 3.32
CA ARG A 155 14.60 9.43 3.58
C ARG A 155 14.96 7.95 3.57
N LEU A 156 15.65 7.46 2.55
CA LEU A 156 16.04 6.04 2.47
C LEU A 156 16.96 5.63 3.63
N VAL A 157 17.92 6.49 4.01
CA VAL A 157 18.78 6.28 5.18
C VAL A 157 17.95 6.22 6.47
N SER A 158 16.93 7.07 6.60
CA SER A 158 16.02 7.04 7.75
C SER A 158 15.21 5.74 7.83
N TYR A 159 14.76 5.20 6.69
CA TYR A 159 14.04 3.93 6.62
C TYR A 159 14.93 2.76 6.97
N GLN A 160 16.17 2.72 6.46
CA GLN A 160 17.16 1.71 6.84
C GLN A 160 17.46 1.77 8.35
N SER A 161 17.65 2.97 8.90
CA SER A 161 17.93 3.16 10.34
C SER A 161 16.78 2.66 11.21
N ALA A 162 15.54 2.75 10.71
CA ALA A 162 14.34 2.18 11.32
C ALA A 162 14.11 0.69 10.97
N GLN A 163 15.05 0.05 10.27
CA GLN A 163 15.03 -1.35 9.82
C GLN A 163 13.82 -1.69 8.95
N LEU A 164 13.32 -0.73 8.17
CA LEU A 164 12.17 -0.92 7.30
C LEU A 164 12.58 -1.66 6.02
N PRO A 165 11.90 -2.77 5.66
CA PRO A 165 12.16 -3.46 4.40
C PRO A 165 11.87 -2.56 3.19
N MET A 166 12.77 -2.56 2.21
CA MET A 166 12.67 -1.75 1.00
C MET A 166 12.95 -2.59 -0.24
N GLY A 167 12.17 -2.39 -1.30
CA GLY A 167 12.52 -2.87 -2.63
C GLY A 167 12.36 -1.78 -3.67
N CYS A 168 12.76 -2.06 -4.90
CA CYS A 168 12.72 -1.11 -5.99
C CYS A 168 12.33 -1.80 -7.29
N GLY A 169 11.90 -1.00 -8.26
CA GLY A 169 11.48 -1.47 -9.57
C GLY A 169 12.11 -0.68 -10.70
N THR A 170 12.45 -1.38 -11.77
CA THR A 170 12.89 -0.78 -13.04
C THR A 170 11.72 -0.60 -14.00
N ALA A 171 11.78 0.45 -14.81
CA ALA A 171 10.92 0.62 -15.97
C ALA A 171 11.36 -0.30 -17.13
N GLY A 172 10.57 -0.35 -18.20
CA GLY A 172 10.92 -1.07 -19.42
C GLY A 172 11.86 -0.29 -20.35
N HIS A 173 13.04 0.09 -19.88
CA HIS A 173 13.99 0.83 -20.72
C HIS A 173 14.95 -0.13 -21.47
N PRO A 174 15.14 0.02 -22.79
CA PRO A 174 15.95 -0.91 -23.59
C PRO A 174 17.42 -0.96 -23.14
N ASP A 175 17.96 0.16 -22.68
CA ASP A 175 19.38 0.28 -22.32
C ASP A 175 19.75 -0.40 -20.99
N LEU A 176 18.77 -0.88 -20.21
CA LEU A 176 19.03 -1.54 -18.91
C LEU A 176 19.85 -2.82 -19.08
N GLU A 177 19.58 -3.59 -20.14
CA GLU A 177 20.32 -4.83 -20.42
C GLU A 177 21.81 -4.55 -20.69
N GLU A 178 22.14 -3.41 -21.30
CA GLU A 178 23.52 -3.02 -21.59
C GLU A 178 24.35 -2.77 -20.32
N VAL A 179 23.68 -2.37 -19.24
CA VAL A 179 24.27 -2.14 -17.91
C VAL A 179 24.06 -3.31 -16.95
N GLY A 180 23.51 -4.44 -17.44
CA GLY A 180 23.33 -5.68 -16.70
C GLY A 180 22.06 -5.74 -15.83
N LEU A 181 21.17 -4.75 -15.96
CA LEU A 181 19.88 -4.70 -15.28
C LEU A 181 18.76 -5.27 -16.16
N VAL A 182 17.67 -5.68 -15.52
CA VAL A 182 16.49 -6.26 -16.17
C VAL A 182 15.37 -5.22 -16.14
N GLY A 183 14.73 -4.96 -17.27
CA GLY A 183 13.57 -4.06 -17.35
C GLY A 183 12.28 -4.73 -16.87
N TYR A 184 11.30 -3.92 -16.44
CA TYR A 184 10.04 -4.39 -15.84
C TYR A 184 10.26 -5.41 -14.70
N HIS A 185 11.28 -5.16 -13.88
CA HIS A 185 11.75 -6.12 -12.89
C HIS A 185 11.85 -5.50 -11.50
N ALA A 186 11.67 -6.34 -10.49
CA ALA A 186 11.75 -5.94 -9.10
C ALA A 186 13.07 -6.39 -8.48
N TYR A 187 13.67 -5.51 -7.69
CA TYR A 187 14.90 -5.74 -6.94
C TYR A 187 14.68 -5.47 -5.45
N SER A 188 15.52 -6.05 -4.61
CA SER A 188 15.56 -5.78 -3.17
C SER A 188 16.62 -4.73 -2.86
N ILE A 189 16.32 -3.77 -1.99
CA ILE A 189 17.33 -2.88 -1.42
C ILE A 189 17.80 -3.53 -0.12
N LEU A 190 19.01 -4.09 -0.13
CA LEU A 190 19.55 -4.81 1.01
C LEU A 190 20.23 -3.88 2.01
N GLU A 191 21.01 -2.92 1.51
CA GLU A 191 21.79 -2.00 2.34
C GLU A 191 22.03 -0.67 1.60
N LEU A 192 22.10 0.41 2.36
CA LEU A 192 22.62 1.72 1.97
C LEU A 192 23.90 1.99 2.74
N ARG A 193 24.90 2.54 2.06
CA ARG A 193 26.19 2.88 2.64
C ARG A 193 26.68 4.24 2.17
N GLU A 194 27.28 4.99 3.08
CA GLU A 194 28.13 6.13 2.74
C GLU A 194 29.58 5.77 3.00
N VAL A 195 30.45 6.01 2.02
CA VAL A 195 31.89 5.75 2.12
C VAL A 195 32.64 7.06 1.95
N ASP A 196 33.64 7.34 2.79
CA ASP A 196 34.47 8.54 2.65
C ASP A 196 35.21 8.50 1.30
N ALA A 197 35.17 9.60 0.54
CA ALA A 197 35.80 9.68 -0.77
C ALA A 197 37.32 9.40 -0.74
N GLN A 198 37.98 9.57 0.42
CA GLN A 198 39.39 9.23 0.62
C GLN A 198 39.64 7.71 0.57
N GLU A 199 38.68 6.90 0.99
CA GLU A 199 38.73 5.42 0.97
C GLU A 199 38.42 4.85 -0.43
N VAL A 200 37.86 5.69 -1.31
CA VAL A 200 37.46 5.33 -2.67
C VAL A 200 38.59 5.67 -3.67
N PRO A 201 38.86 4.79 -4.67
CA PRO A 201 39.83 5.07 -5.73
C PRO A 201 39.53 6.39 -6.46
N PRO A 202 40.56 7.15 -6.90
CA PRO A 202 40.36 8.43 -7.59
C PRO A 202 39.42 8.39 -8.80
N ALA A 203 39.36 7.26 -9.52
CA ALA A 203 38.49 7.10 -10.69
C ALA A 203 36.99 7.07 -10.37
N LEU A 204 36.62 6.75 -9.12
CA LEU A 204 35.23 6.62 -8.67
C LEU A 204 34.75 7.83 -7.85
N ARG A 205 35.59 8.88 -7.69
CA ARG A 205 35.26 10.05 -6.87
C ARG A 205 34.39 11.04 -7.65
N THR A 206 33.32 11.52 -7.03
CA THR A 206 32.39 12.51 -7.61
C THR A 206 32.74 13.95 -7.25
N GLY A 207 33.74 14.17 -6.39
CA GLY A 207 34.09 15.49 -5.83
C GLY A 207 33.40 15.79 -4.50
N ASP A 208 32.41 14.98 -4.12
CA ASP A 208 31.75 15.00 -2.82
C ASP A 208 32.65 14.37 -1.73
N PRO A 209 32.48 14.75 -0.45
CA PRO A 209 33.26 14.17 0.65
C PRO A 209 32.93 12.69 0.90
N THR A 210 31.74 12.23 0.48
CA THR A 210 31.28 10.86 0.64
C THR A 210 30.61 10.36 -0.63
N ILE A 211 30.68 9.05 -0.86
CA ILE A 211 29.99 8.35 -1.95
C ILE A 211 28.83 7.56 -1.38
N GLN A 212 27.65 7.78 -1.96
CA GLN A 212 26.39 7.13 -1.58
C GLN A 212 26.16 5.88 -2.43
N LEU A 213 26.04 4.73 -1.79
CA LEU A 213 25.97 3.42 -2.44
C LEU A 213 24.79 2.61 -1.92
N LEU A 214 24.18 1.82 -2.82
CA LEU A 214 23.13 0.87 -2.50
C LEU A 214 23.60 -0.53 -2.86
N ARG A 215 23.40 -1.48 -1.95
CA ARG A 215 23.51 -2.91 -2.21
C ARG A 215 22.14 -3.43 -2.60
N LEU A 216 22.00 -3.84 -3.85
CA LEU A 216 20.76 -4.36 -4.41
C LEU A 216 20.85 -5.86 -4.62
N ARG A 217 19.69 -6.51 -4.73
CA ARG A 217 19.60 -7.92 -5.09
C ARG A 217 18.57 -8.18 -6.16
N ASN A 218 19.00 -8.88 -7.21
CA ASN A 218 18.18 -9.47 -8.24
C ASN A 218 17.65 -10.84 -7.77
N PRO A 219 16.33 -11.06 -7.69
CA PRO A 219 15.75 -12.34 -7.24
C PRO A 219 16.04 -13.50 -8.19
N HIS A 220 16.48 -13.26 -9.44
CA HIS A 220 16.96 -14.32 -10.33
C HIS A 220 18.21 -15.03 -9.77
N GLY A 221 18.93 -14.40 -8.83
CA GLY A 221 20.21 -14.90 -8.33
C GLY A 221 21.34 -14.78 -9.34
N MET A 222 21.15 -13.95 -10.37
CA MET A 222 22.11 -13.62 -11.41
C MET A 222 21.66 -12.33 -12.11
N GLY A 223 22.53 -11.72 -12.91
CA GLY A 223 22.22 -10.53 -13.68
C GLY A 223 22.35 -9.29 -12.81
N GLU A 224 23.55 -8.72 -12.86
CA GLU A 224 24.04 -7.71 -11.94
C GLU A 224 24.50 -6.48 -12.72
N TRP A 225 24.49 -5.34 -12.03
CA TRP A 225 25.12 -4.12 -12.52
C TRP A 225 26.56 -4.40 -12.96
N ASN A 226 26.93 -3.96 -14.17
CA ASN A 226 28.21 -4.33 -14.81
C ASN A 226 29.15 -3.14 -15.08
N ARG A 227 28.90 -1.98 -14.46
CA ARG A 227 29.74 -0.78 -14.57
C ARG A 227 30.54 -0.56 -13.28
N ASP A 228 30.89 0.68 -12.96
CA ASP A 228 31.56 1.04 -11.71
C ASP A 228 30.81 0.49 -10.49
N TRP A 229 31.52 0.04 -9.45
CA TRP A 229 30.94 -0.66 -8.28
C TRP A 229 30.42 -2.08 -8.54
N SER A 230 30.37 -2.55 -9.79
CA SER A 230 30.03 -3.94 -10.09
C SER A 230 30.98 -4.93 -9.42
N ASP A 231 30.48 -6.14 -9.24
CA ASP A 231 31.22 -7.27 -8.71
C ASP A 231 32.47 -7.64 -9.49
N MET A 232 32.63 -7.18 -10.74
CA MET A 232 33.80 -7.42 -11.58
C MET A 232 34.62 -6.15 -11.87
N SER A 233 34.28 -5.02 -11.23
CA SER A 233 35.00 -3.75 -11.43
C SER A 233 36.47 -3.87 -11.04
N SER A 234 37.36 -3.31 -11.87
CA SER A 234 38.80 -3.24 -11.58
C SER A 234 39.15 -2.20 -10.51
N GLN A 235 38.16 -1.44 -10.04
CA GLN A 235 38.34 -0.38 -9.05
C GLN A 235 38.30 -0.89 -7.60
N TRP A 236 37.94 -2.16 -7.36
CA TRP A 236 37.94 -2.71 -6.01
C TRP A 236 39.34 -2.76 -5.41
N THR A 237 39.45 -2.33 -4.15
CA THR A 237 40.65 -2.44 -3.32
C THR A 237 40.35 -3.32 -2.10
N ASP A 238 41.37 -3.93 -1.51
CA ASP A 238 41.21 -4.75 -0.29
C ASP A 238 40.53 -4.00 0.86
N SER A 239 40.71 -2.68 0.96
CA SER A 239 40.05 -1.85 1.96
C SER A 239 38.56 -1.69 1.66
N LEU A 240 38.23 -1.34 0.41
CA LEU A 240 36.86 -1.09 -0.02
C LEU A 240 36.03 -2.39 0.04
N GLU A 241 36.63 -3.51 -0.35
CA GLU A 241 36.02 -4.84 -0.24
C GLU A 241 35.67 -5.20 1.20
N LYS A 242 36.54 -4.89 2.16
CA LYS A 242 36.24 -5.11 3.59
C LYS A 242 35.13 -4.20 4.12
N ILE A 243 35.04 -2.97 3.61
CA ILE A 243 34.01 -2.00 4.03
C ILE A 243 32.62 -2.40 3.51
N LEU A 244 32.56 -2.86 2.26
CA LEU A 244 31.31 -3.11 1.53
C LEU A 244 30.91 -4.59 1.44
N GLY A 245 31.81 -5.52 1.75
CA GLY A 245 31.51 -6.96 1.72
C GLY A 245 31.13 -7.47 0.33
N ARG A 246 31.99 -7.27 -0.68
CA ARG A 246 31.79 -7.78 -2.05
C ARG A 246 31.70 -9.32 -2.07
N SER A 247 30.74 -9.88 -2.81
CA SER A 247 30.62 -11.34 -2.99
C SER A 247 31.53 -11.86 -4.10
N ALA A 248 31.84 -11.04 -5.11
CA ALA A 248 32.74 -11.34 -6.25
C ALA A 248 32.31 -12.59 -7.04
N VAL A 249 31.01 -12.89 -6.98
CA VAL A 249 30.35 -14.00 -7.67
C VAL A 249 29.02 -13.51 -8.18
N ASN A 250 28.61 -14.00 -9.37
CA ASN A 250 27.31 -13.65 -9.94
C ASN A 250 26.19 -14.37 -9.17
N ASP A 251 25.76 -13.79 -8.06
CA ASP A 251 24.74 -14.30 -7.15
C ASP A 251 23.48 -13.42 -7.07
N GLY A 252 23.43 -12.40 -7.94
CA GLY A 252 22.37 -11.42 -8.08
C GLY A 252 22.54 -10.21 -7.16
N THR A 253 23.50 -10.20 -6.24
CA THR A 253 23.73 -9.09 -5.31
C THR A 253 24.85 -8.20 -5.84
N PHE A 254 24.66 -6.88 -5.85
CA PHE A 254 25.66 -5.95 -6.38
C PHE A 254 25.56 -4.57 -5.71
N TRP A 255 26.66 -3.82 -5.77
CA TRP A 255 26.69 -2.41 -5.39
C TRP A 255 26.48 -1.51 -6.61
N ILE A 256 25.78 -0.40 -6.40
CA ILE A 256 25.56 0.67 -7.38
C ILE A 256 25.59 2.02 -6.65
N ASP A 257 26.13 3.06 -7.27
CA ASP A 257 26.02 4.41 -6.71
C ASP A 257 24.63 5.00 -6.89
N PHE A 258 24.30 5.94 -6.00
CA PHE A 258 22.96 6.49 -5.94
C PHE A 258 22.54 7.23 -7.22
N MET A 259 23.47 7.85 -7.95
CA MET A 259 23.12 8.56 -9.18
C MET A 259 22.73 7.59 -10.30
N HIS A 260 23.48 6.51 -10.50
CA HIS A 260 23.09 5.47 -11.45
C HIS A 260 21.82 4.73 -11.01
N PHE A 261 21.58 4.58 -9.71
CA PHE A 261 20.31 4.07 -9.20
C PHE A 261 19.13 4.96 -9.63
N LEU A 262 19.22 6.28 -9.46
CA LEU A 262 18.17 7.21 -9.89
C LEU A 262 17.93 7.21 -11.40
N MET A 263 18.95 6.90 -12.21
CA MET A 263 18.83 6.80 -13.66
C MET A 263 18.17 5.50 -14.12
N ALA A 264 18.37 4.40 -13.38
CA ALA A 264 17.93 3.07 -13.80
C ALA A 264 16.60 2.60 -13.19
N PHE A 265 16.23 3.13 -12.02
CA PHE A 265 15.05 2.71 -11.26
C PHE A 265 13.96 3.77 -11.28
N GLU A 266 12.69 3.34 -11.20
CA GLU A 266 11.53 4.24 -11.27
C GLU A 266 10.89 4.46 -9.90
N VAL A 267 10.88 3.42 -9.07
CA VAL A 267 10.18 3.43 -7.78
C VAL A 267 10.96 2.73 -6.68
N VAL A 268 10.72 3.16 -5.45
CA VAL A 268 11.07 2.45 -4.21
C VAL A 268 9.81 2.16 -3.42
N ASP A 269 9.59 0.89 -3.11
CA ASP A 269 8.53 0.42 -2.24
C ASP A 269 9.07 0.21 -0.82
N VAL A 270 8.50 0.91 0.16
CA VAL A 270 8.90 0.85 1.57
C VAL A 270 7.80 0.20 2.40
N CYS A 271 8.18 -0.69 3.31
CA CYS A 271 7.27 -1.35 4.24
C CYS A 271 7.45 -0.85 5.67
N PHE A 272 6.42 -0.22 6.24
CA PHE A 272 6.41 0.33 7.60
C PHE A 272 6.19 -0.74 8.68
N ALA A 273 6.95 -1.83 8.60
CA ALA A 273 6.95 -2.95 9.54
C ALA A 273 7.87 -2.66 10.74
N PHE A 274 7.46 -1.68 11.55
CA PHE A 274 8.18 -1.31 12.77
C PHE A 274 8.10 -2.44 13.83
N PRO A 275 9.24 -2.89 14.40
CA PRO A 275 9.27 -4.03 15.34
C PRO A 275 8.36 -3.90 16.56
N SER A 276 8.19 -2.69 17.09
CA SER A 276 7.49 -2.42 18.36
C SER A 276 6.05 -1.94 18.18
N TRP A 277 5.56 -1.84 16.94
CA TRP A 277 4.24 -1.28 16.68
C TRP A 277 3.14 -2.31 16.89
N HIS A 278 1.99 -1.82 17.33
CA HIS A 278 0.79 -2.61 17.51
C HIS A 278 -0.04 -2.60 16.23
N SER A 279 -0.75 -3.69 15.93
CA SER A 279 -1.67 -3.72 14.81
C SER A 279 -2.98 -4.42 15.14
N SER A 280 -4.07 -3.95 14.54
CA SER A 280 -5.39 -4.57 14.60
C SER A 280 -6.11 -4.43 13.26
N SER A 281 -6.93 -5.42 12.92
CA SER A 281 -7.76 -5.42 11.73
C SER A 281 -9.22 -5.66 12.12
N VAL A 282 -10.14 -4.91 11.55
CA VAL A 282 -11.59 -5.07 11.76
C VAL A 282 -12.30 -5.01 10.42
N GLN A 283 -13.15 -6.00 10.14
CA GLN A 283 -13.98 -6.00 8.95
C GLN A 283 -15.18 -5.06 9.09
N ASN A 284 -15.48 -4.34 8.03
CA ASN A 284 -16.59 -3.42 7.94
C ASN A 284 -17.33 -3.62 6.61
N PHE A 285 -18.56 -3.11 6.55
CA PHE A 285 -19.47 -3.25 5.42
C PHE A 285 -20.06 -1.89 5.12
N PHE A 286 -20.38 -1.62 3.86
CA PHE A 286 -21.21 -0.47 3.53
C PHE A 286 -22.67 -0.87 3.61
N CYS A 287 -23.49 -0.05 4.28
CA CYS A 287 -24.93 -0.27 4.29
C CYS A 287 -25.49 -0.14 2.86
N ALA A 288 -26.64 -0.79 2.61
CA ALA A 288 -27.37 -0.62 1.37
C ALA A 288 -27.63 0.87 1.11
N LYS A 289 -27.61 1.29 -0.16
CA LYS A 289 -27.67 2.70 -0.58
C LYS A 289 -28.88 3.40 0.04
N SER A 290 -28.66 4.26 1.04
CA SER A 290 -29.57 5.39 1.30
C SER A 290 -29.34 6.45 0.22
N GLU A 291 -30.37 7.23 -0.11
CA GLU A 291 -30.48 8.03 -1.34
C GLU A 291 -29.31 8.98 -1.67
N GLU A 292 -28.38 9.27 -0.74
CA GLU A 292 -27.38 10.35 -0.86
C GLU A 292 -25.89 9.92 -0.66
N CYS A 293 -25.59 8.88 0.14
CA CYS A 293 -24.23 8.32 0.32
C CYS A 293 -24.31 6.89 0.90
N ARG A 294 -23.23 6.10 0.75
CA ARG A 294 -23.08 4.83 1.46
C ARG A 294 -22.24 5.05 2.71
N LEU A 295 -22.88 5.06 3.87
CA LEU A 295 -22.19 5.01 5.15
C LEU A 295 -21.75 3.57 5.43
N CYS A 296 -20.61 3.43 6.11
CA CYS A 296 -20.20 2.17 6.66
C CYS A 296 -21.12 1.75 7.81
N ARG A 297 -21.18 0.45 8.10
CA ARG A 297 -21.92 -0.12 9.22
C ARG A 297 -21.38 0.39 10.55
N ASP A 298 -20.06 0.50 10.67
CA ASP A 298 -19.39 0.89 11.91
C ASP A 298 -18.44 2.08 11.72
N ALA A 299 -18.51 3.04 12.64
CA ALA A 299 -17.49 4.06 12.85
C ALA A 299 -16.66 3.70 14.10
N TYR A 300 -15.52 4.35 14.30
CA TYR A 300 -14.58 3.94 15.34
C TYR A 300 -14.20 5.13 16.21
N ILE A 301 -14.29 4.95 17.53
CA ILE A 301 -13.77 5.90 18.50
C ILE A 301 -12.37 5.45 18.89
N LEU A 302 -11.38 6.31 18.68
CA LEU A 302 -10.00 6.10 19.07
C LEU A 302 -9.72 6.92 20.33
N GLU A 303 -9.30 6.26 21.42
CA GLU A 303 -8.85 6.92 22.64
C GLU A 303 -7.32 6.85 22.70
N VAL A 304 -6.69 8.01 22.55
CA VAL A 304 -5.23 8.17 22.52
C VAL A 304 -4.80 8.75 23.87
N THR A 305 -3.96 8.04 24.60
CA THR A 305 -3.46 8.48 25.93
C THR A 305 -2.13 9.19 25.86
N THR A 306 -1.29 8.80 24.91
CA THR A 306 0.06 9.33 24.66
C THR A 306 0.19 9.69 23.19
N ARG A 307 1.09 10.62 22.84
CA ARG A 307 1.32 10.99 21.44
C ARG A 307 1.66 9.73 20.64
N THR A 308 0.82 9.42 19.65
CA THR A 308 0.83 8.15 18.92
C THR A 308 0.88 8.41 17.43
N GLU A 309 1.82 7.77 16.75
CA GLU A 309 1.84 7.70 15.29
C GLU A 309 0.96 6.54 14.84
N LEU A 310 0.19 6.76 13.78
CA LEU A 310 -0.85 5.85 13.35
C LEU A 310 -0.90 5.77 11.82
N TYR A 311 -0.86 4.55 11.29
CA TYR A 311 -1.29 4.22 9.93
C TYR A 311 -2.68 3.61 9.99
N ILE A 312 -3.61 4.23 9.26
CA ILE A 312 -5.01 3.81 9.13
C ILE A 312 -5.21 3.36 7.69
N SER A 313 -5.32 2.06 7.45
CA SER A 313 -5.47 1.51 6.10
C SER A 313 -6.88 1.01 5.83
N SER A 314 -7.43 1.37 4.67
CA SER A 314 -8.60 0.72 4.08
C SER A 314 -8.13 -0.35 3.09
N LEU A 315 -8.40 -1.61 3.41
CA LEU A 315 -7.97 -2.77 2.64
C LEU A 315 -9.17 -3.49 2.05
N GLN A 316 -9.25 -3.52 0.74
CA GLN A 316 -10.30 -4.16 -0.02
C GLN A 316 -9.80 -5.50 -0.60
N PRO A 317 -10.67 -6.48 -0.84
CA PRO A 317 -10.27 -7.72 -1.51
C PRO A 317 -9.58 -7.49 -2.86
N THR A 318 -8.50 -8.23 -3.12
CA THR A 318 -7.82 -8.17 -4.42
C THR A 318 -8.54 -8.97 -5.51
N LYS A 319 -8.38 -8.55 -6.77
CA LYS A 319 -8.81 -9.33 -7.93
C LYS A 319 -7.81 -10.45 -8.29
N ARG A 320 -6.62 -10.50 -7.67
CA ARG A 320 -5.58 -11.48 -7.98
C ARG A 320 -6.10 -12.91 -7.85
N GLY A 321 -6.03 -13.67 -8.95
CA GLY A 321 -6.46 -15.06 -8.98
C GLY A 321 -7.97 -15.31 -9.08
N THR A 322 -8.78 -14.24 -9.18
CA THR A 322 -10.25 -14.37 -9.28
C THR A 322 -10.72 -15.01 -10.59
N TRP A 323 -9.94 -14.92 -11.66
CA TRP A 323 -10.26 -15.50 -12.98
C TRP A 323 -10.15 -17.04 -13.05
N LEU A 324 -9.52 -17.70 -12.07
CA LEU A 324 -9.32 -19.16 -12.06
C LEU A 324 -10.20 -19.93 -11.07
N ARG A 325 -10.78 -19.26 -10.06
CA ARG A 325 -11.67 -19.92 -9.08
C ARG A 325 -13.13 -19.76 -9.52
N GLY A 326 -13.82 -20.87 -9.77
CA GLY A 326 -15.28 -20.90 -10.01
C GLY A 326 -16.09 -20.19 -8.92
N GLU A 327 -15.63 -20.24 -7.67
CA GLU A 327 -16.22 -19.56 -6.52
C GLU A 327 -15.91 -18.05 -6.46
N ARG A 328 -14.76 -17.61 -7.00
CA ARG A 328 -14.40 -16.18 -7.15
C ARG A 328 -14.77 -15.60 -8.53
N LYS A 329 -15.52 -16.33 -9.37
CA LYS A 329 -16.16 -15.80 -10.60
C LYS A 329 -17.08 -14.60 -10.35
N ARG A 330 -17.31 -14.19 -9.10
CA ARG A 330 -18.17 -13.08 -8.73
C ARG A 330 -17.38 -11.76 -8.73
N PHE A 331 -17.25 -11.20 -9.92
CA PHE A 331 -17.39 -9.77 -10.22
C PHE A 331 -17.31 -8.81 -8.99
N TYR A 332 -16.12 -8.64 -8.44
CA TYR A 332 -15.82 -7.66 -7.39
C TYR A 332 -15.26 -6.38 -8.04
N GLN A 333 -15.77 -5.21 -7.65
CA GLN A 333 -15.15 -3.93 -8.01
C GLN A 333 -14.77 -3.18 -6.74
N PRO A 334 -13.48 -2.79 -6.59
CA PRO A 334 -13.07 -1.91 -5.50
C PRO A 334 -13.88 -0.62 -5.53
N GLY A 335 -14.39 -0.22 -4.37
CA GLY A 335 -15.02 1.07 -4.17
C GLY A 335 -14.01 2.13 -3.75
N ASP A 336 -14.52 3.35 -3.58
CA ASP A 336 -13.78 4.54 -3.14
C ASP A 336 -13.78 4.68 -1.61
N VAL A 337 -13.34 3.63 -0.91
CA VAL A 337 -13.32 3.60 0.57
C VAL A 337 -12.41 4.68 1.10
N SER A 338 -13.03 5.75 1.59
CA SER A 338 -12.39 6.96 2.09
C SER A 338 -12.47 7.04 3.61
N LEU A 339 -11.52 7.75 4.22
CA LEU A 339 -11.36 7.82 5.66
C LEU A 339 -11.40 9.27 6.16
N LEU A 340 -12.10 9.49 7.26
CA LEU A 340 -12.23 10.80 7.89
C LEU A 340 -11.92 10.71 9.37
N LEU A 341 -10.96 11.50 9.85
CA LEU A 341 -10.52 11.48 11.24
C LEU A 341 -10.77 12.83 11.91
N LEU A 342 -11.64 12.83 12.92
CA LEU A 342 -12.12 14.02 13.62
C LEU A 342 -11.68 13.95 15.08
N ARG A 343 -11.24 15.07 15.64
CA ARG A 343 -11.03 15.22 17.09
C ARG A 343 -12.36 15.55 17.76
N LEU A 344 -12.63 14.91 18.90
CA LEU A 344 -13.82 15.12 19.69
C LEU A 344 -13.51 15.95 20.94
N ALA A 345 -14.35 16.96 21.20
CA ALA A 345 -14.36 17.71 22.45
C ALA A 345 -15.10 16.95 23.57
N ASP A 346 -16.12 16.15 23.20
CA ASP A 346 -16.86 15.29 24.13
C ASP A 346 -17.31 14.02 23.40
N VAL A 347 -16.78 12.87 23.81
CA VAL A 347 -17.07 11.55 23.23
C VAL A 347 -18.51 11.13 23.46
N ARG A 348 -19.10 11.45 24.63
CA ARG A 348 -20.46 11.01 24.99
C ARG A 348 -21.51 11.66 24.11
N LYS A 349 -21.24 12.90 23.70
CA LYS A 349 -22.12 13.70 22.83
C LYS A 349 -21.70 13.66 21.35
N LEU A 350 -20.59 12.98 21.02
CA LEU A 350 -19.93 13.04 19.71
C LEU A 350 -19.75 14.49 19.21
N ASN A 351 -19.41 15.39 20.13
CA ASN A 351 -19.20 16.79 19.78
C ASN A 351 -17.82 16.96 19.15
N MET A 352 -17.77 17.26 17.86
CA MET A 352 -16.52 17.42 17.14
C MET A 352 -15.89 18.78 17.42
N GLU A 353 -14.58 18.77 17.63
CA GLU A 353 -13.75 19.95 17.82
C GLU A 353 -13.18 20.42 16.47
N ARG A 354 -12.46 19.53 15.76
CA ARG A 354 -11.83 19.82 14.46
C ARG A 354 -11.61 18.55 13.64
N LEU A 355 -11.46 18.69 12.33
CA LEU A 355 -10.87 17.61 11.52
C LEU A 355 -9.37 17.56 11.80
N VAL A 356 -8.85 16.34 11.87
CA VAL A 356 -7.43 16.08 12.04
C VAL A 356 -6.82 15.69 10.71
N ALA A 357 -7.46 14.74 10.02
CA ALA A 357 -6.96 14.21 8.77
C ALA A 357 -8.09 13.61 7.94
N SER A 358 -7.87 13.53 6.64
CA SER A 358 -8.79 12.88 5.70
C SER A 358 -8.03 12.23 4.58
N HIS A 359 -8.54 11.10 4.11
CA HIS A 359 -8.02 10.41 2.94
C HIS A 359 -9.14 10.24 1.94
N LEU A 360 -9.03 10.93 0.81
CA LEU A 360 -9.91 10.81 -0.35
C LEU A 360 -9.05 10.32 -1.52
N LYS A 361 -9.05 9.03 -1.78
CA LYS A 361 -8.42 8.46 -2.99
C LYS A 361 -9.48 7.69 -3.79
N GLY A 362 -9.17 7.47 -5.07
CA GLY A 362 -10.06 6.81 -6.02
C GLY A 362 -10.40 5.36 -5.70
N ASN A 363 -10.82 4.60 -6.71
CA ASN A 363 -11.16 3.16 -6.59
C ASN A 363 -9.89 2.31 -6.42
N GLN A 364 -9.12 2.55 -5.35
CA GLN A 364 -7.92 1.81 -5.02
C GLN A 364 -8.26 0.66 -4.08
N VAL A 365 -7.71 -0.52 -4.34
CA VAL A 365 -7.87 -1.70 -3.48
C VAL A 365 -7.29 -1.45 -2.08
N ARG A 366 -6.28 -0.58 -1.98
CA ARG A 366 -5.53 -0.32 -0.76
C ARG A 366 -5.33 1.18 -0.66
N SER A 367 -5.64 1.76 0.50
CA SER A 367 -5.30 3.15 0.80
C SER A 367 -4.88 3.27 2.25
N THR A 368 -3.93 4.14 2.55
CA THR A 368 -3.42 4.34 3.90
C THR A 368 -3.35 5.83 4.22
N LEU A 369 -3.87 6.19 5.38
CA LEU A 369 -3.73 7.50 5.99
C LEU A 369 -2.70 7.43 7.12
N GLN A 370 -1.62 8.18 7.00
CA GLN A 370 -0.65 8.37 8.07
C GLN A 370 -0.99 9.63 8.86
N VAL A 371 -0.96 9.54 10.19
CA VAL A 371 -1.24 10.67 11.08
C VAL A 371 -0.54 10.51 12.42
N THR A 372 -0.14 11.62 13.04
CA THR A 372 0.29 11.66 14.45
C THR A 372 -0.79 12.31 15.29
N LEU A 373 -1.21 11.63 16.36
CA LEU A 373 -2.27 12.08 17.25
C LEU A 373 -1.70 12.39 18.64
N ASP A 374 -1.99 13.57 19.16
CA ASP A 374 -1.80 13.87 20.58
C ASP A 374 -2.88 13.18 21.43
N ALA A 375 -2.69 13.17 22.75
CA ALA A 375 -3.66 12.64 23.70
C ALA A 375 -5.04 13.27 23.50
N GLY A 376 -6.08 12.44 23.45
CA GLY A 376 -7.44 12.86 23.21
C GLY A 376 -8.33 11.74 22.65
N SER A 377 -9.54 12.12 22.24
CA SER A 377 -10.49 11.20 21.66
C SER A 377 -10.83 11.61 20.24
N PHE A 378 -10.91 10.62 19.34
CA PHE A 378 -11.09 10.83 17.93
C PHE A 378 -12.20 9.94 17.38
N LEU A 379 -12.92 10.45 16.38
CA LEU A 379 -13.87 9.69 15.58
C LEU A 379 -13.25 9.43 14.20
N LEU A 380 -13.03 8.16 13.90
CA LEU A 380 -12.71 7.67 12.57
C LEU A 380 -13.99 7.23 11.88
N LEU A 381 -14.35 7.91 10.80
CA LEU A 381 -15.53 7.66 9.99
C LEU A 381 -15.12 7.25 8.58
N PRO A 382 -15.25 5.96 8.23
CA PRO A 382 -15.18 5.51 6.85
C PRO A 382 -16.39 5.94 6.03
N TYR A 383 -16.22 6.26 4.75
CA TYR A 383 -17.31 6.62 3.84
C TYR A 383 -16.98 6.29 2.38
N CYS A 384 -18.01 6.28 1.52
CA CYS A 384 -17.88 6.17 0.06
C CYS A 384 -18.72 7.26 -0.62
N LEU A 385 -18.20 7.88 -1.68
CA LEU A 385 -18.88 8.91 -2.48
C LEU A 385 -19.57 8.32 -3.72
N GLY A 386 -18.96 7.31 -4.33
CA GLY A 386 -19.47 6.59 -5.49
C GLY A 386 -20.12 5.26 -5.11
N SER A 387 -19.73 4.20 -5.82
CA SER A 387 -20.07 2.83 -5.42
C SER A 387 -19.08 2.35 -4.37
N GLY A 388 -19.54 2.09 -3.15
CA GLY A 388 -18.77 1.25 -2.21
C GLY A 388 -18.53 -0.15 -2.79
N PRO A 389 -17.65 -0.98 -2.20
CA PRO A 389 -17.36 -2.32 -2.69
C PRO A 389 -18.64 -3.10 -2.99
N VAL A 390 -18.85 -3.51 -4.25
CA VAL A 390 -20.07 -4.22 -4.68
C VAL A 390 -19.74 -5.66 -5.05
N ALA A 391 -20.48 -6.61 -4.48
CA ALA A 391 -20.57 -7.96 -5.01
C ALA A 391 -21.61 -7.97 -6.14
N ILE A 392 -21.20 -8.11 -7.41
CA ILE A 392 -22.12 -7.98 -8.57
C ILE A 392 -23.00 -9.24 -8.78
N SER A 393 -23.07 -10.18 -7.83
CA SER A 393 -23.98 -11.33 -7.91
C SER A 393 -25.42 -10.95 -7.55
N GLY A 394 -26.04 -10.04 -8.31
CA GLY A 394 -27.50 -9.83 -8.41
C GLY A 394 -28.27 -9.49 -7.12
N GLY A 395 -27.60 -9.36 -5.97
CA GLY A 395 -28.18 -9.03 -4.68
C GLY A 395 -27.58 -7.75 -4.10
N PRO A 396 -28.30 -7.03 -3.22
CA PRO A 396 -27.91 -5.73 -2.68
C PRO A 396 -26.74 -5.76 -1.66
N GLU A 397 -26.04 -6.88 -1.49
CA GLU A 397 -25.05 -7.07 -0.44
C GLU A 397 -23.71 -6.38 -0.79
N ALA A 398 -23.26 -5.47 0.08
CA ALA A 398 -21.96 -4.83 -0.04
C ALA A 398 -20.85 -5.83 0.30
N ALA A 399 -19.78 -5.84 -0.51
CA ALA A 399 -18.63 -6.68 -0.23
C ALA A 399 -17.87 -6.14 1.00
N PRO A 400 -17.37 -7.01 1.89
CA PRO A 400 -16.61 -6.59 3.06
C PRO A 400 -15.30 -5.93 2.64
N TRP A 401 -14.85 -4.99 3.47
CA TRP A 401 -13.50 -4.45 3.44
C TRP A 401 -12.96 -4.43 4.86
N THR A 402 -11.64 -4.30 4.99
CA THR A 402 -10.96 -4.36 6.27
C THR A 402 -10.35 -3.02 6.61
N LEU A 403 -10.71 -2.47 7.77
CA LEU A 403 -9.99 -1.37 8.38
C LEU A 403 -8.81 -1.94 9.16
N ARG A 404 -7.62 -1.42 8.91
CA ARG A 404 -6.42 -1.78 9.65
C ARG A 404 -5.84 -0.57 10.35
N LEU A 405 -5.50 -0.74 11.61
CA LEU A 405 -4.84 0.27 12.44
C LEU A 405 -3.47 -0.26 12.84
N GLN A 406 -2.42 0.50 12.56
CA GLN A 406 -1.07 0.25 13.07
C GLN A 406 -0.61 1.45 13.87
N SER A 407 -0.28 1.26 15.14
CA SER A 407 0.03 2.36 16.06
C SER A 407 1.35 2.16 16.78
N SER A 408 2.10 3.25 16.98
CA SER A 408 3.36 3.24 17.72
C SER A 408 3.19 3.04 19.23
N GLN A 409 1.96 3.16 19.73
CA GLN A 409 1.57 2.96 21.13
C GLN A 409 0.28 2.13 21.19
N PRO A 410 -0.02 1.45 22.31
CA PRO A 410 -1.30 0.78 22.50
C PRO A 410 -2.47 1.75 22.32
N LEU A 411 -3.35 1.46 21.36
CA LEU A 411 -4.49 2.30 21.02
C LEU A 411 -5.80 1.61 21.38
N ARG A 412 -6.65 2.28 22.15
CA ARG A 412 -8.00 1.78 22.40
C ARG A 412 -8.91 2.19 21.26
N CYS A 413 -9.47 1.21 20.55
CA CYS A 413 -10.41 1.42 19.47
C CYS A 413 -11.76 0.77 19.83
N THR A 414 -12.84 1.55 19.78
CA THR A 414 -14.20 1.05 20.04
C THR A 414 -15.07 1.27 18.81
N ALA A 415 -15.63 0.18 18.26
CA ALA A 415 -16.60 0.27 17.19
C ALA A 415 -17.94 0.82 17.70
N LYS A 416 -18.57 1.67 16.90
CA LYS A 416 -19.90 2.22 17.12
C LYS A 416 -20.70 2.02 15.84
N ALA A 417 -21.81 1.29 15.95
CA ALA A 417 -22.73 1.13 14.85
C ALA A 417 -23.21 2.51 14.37
N VAL A 418 -23.08 2.74 13.07
CA VAL A 418 -23.62 3.92 12.40
C VAL A 418 -25.11 3.70 12.19
N THR A 419 -25.87 3.91 13.25
CA THR A 419 -27.32 4.12 13.12
C THR A 419 -27.54 5.48 12.46
N PHE A 420 -28.48 5.58 11.51
CA PHE A 420 -28.88 6.84 10.87
C PHE A 420 -29.58 7.76 11.88
N THR A 421 -28.86 8.21 12.90
CA THR A 421 -29.33 9.11 13.94
C THR A 421 -28.98 10.54 13.55
N ALA A 422 -29.79 11.50 14.00
CA ALA A 422 -29.59 12.93 13.72
C ALA A 422 -28.18 13.41 14.12
N GLN A 423 -27.55 12.82 15.13
CA GLN A 423 -26.20 13.16 15.58
C GLN A 423 -25.10 12.73 14.61
N LEU A 424 -25.20 11.54 14.01
CA LEU A 424 -24.25 11.06 13.00
C LEU A 424 -24.44 11.77 11.65
N ALA A 425 -25.68 12.12 11.30
CA ALA A 425 -25.96 13.00 10.16
C ALA A 425 -25.39 14.42 10.38
N LEU A 426 -25.46 14.94 11.60
CA LEU A 426 -24.85 16.22 11.96
C LEU A 426 -23.31 16.13 11.96
N ALA A 427 -22.77 14.99 12.40
CA ALA A 427 -21.34 14.70 12.40
C ALA A 427 -20.78 14.68 10.97
N SER A 428 -21.39 13.88 10.10
CA SER A 428 -21.03 13.81 8.68
C SER A 428 -21.20 15.17 8.01
N ALA A 429 -22.33 15.86 8.18
CA ALA A 429 -22.56 17.18 7.59
C ALA A 429 -21.53 18.23 8.02
N ARG A 430 -21.10 18.24 9.29
CA ARG A 430 -20.06 19.16 9.78
C ARG A 430 -18.67 18.78 9.27
N ALA A 431 -18.37 17.50 9.16
CA ALA A 431 -17.10 17.04 8.62
C ALA A 431 -16.99 17.34 7.11
N TRP A 432 -18.08 17.17 6.35
CA TRP A 432 -18.22 17.65 4.97
C TRP A 432 -18.03 19.16 4.84
N ARG A 433 -18.63 19.96 5.74
CA ARG A 433 -18.40 21.42 5.78
C ARG A 433 -16.95 21.79 6.09
N TYR A 434 -16.22 20.96 6.83
CA TYR A 434 -14.82 21.17 7.13
C TYR A 434 -13.92 20.79 5.93
N LEU A 435 -14.17 19.65 5.28
CA LEU A 435 -13.45 19.24 4.07
C LEU A 435 -13.60 20.25 2.94
N ALA A 436 -14.81 20.75 2.70
CA ALA A 436 -15.08 21.79 1.71
C ALA A 436 -14.34 23.11 1.99
N ARG A 437 -13.89 23.34 3.23
CA ARG A 437 -13.13 24.52 3.66
C ARG A 437 -11.61 24.37 3.47
N GLN A 438 -11.10 23.16 3.24
CA GLN A 438 -9.68 22.83 3.17
C GLN A 438 -9.09 22.83 1.74
N ALA A 439 -9.87 23.24 0.72
CA ALA A 439 -9.45 23.33 -0.69
C ALA A 439 -8.92 21.99 -1.26
N LEU A 440 -9.85 21.10 -1.63
CA LEU A 440 -9.50 19.99 -2.54
C LEU A 440 -9.05 20.59 -3.90
N PRO A 441 -8.01 20.06 -4.56
CA PRO A 441 -7.59 20.52 -5.89
C PRO A 441 -8.74 20.38 -6.90
N ALA A 442 -9.06 21.46 -7.62
CA ALA A 442 -10.13 21.48 -8.63
C ALA A 442 -9.92 20.43 -9.74
N SER A 443 -8.66 20.15 -10.11
CA SER A 443 -8.29 19.15 -11.12
C SER A 443 -8.75 17.73 -10.79
N LEU A 444 -8.74 17.35 -9.51
CA LEU A 444 -9.16 16.02 -9.03
C LEU A 444 -10.69 15.84 -9.10
N LEU A 445 -11.42 16.95 -9.14
CA LEU A 445 -12.87 17.03 -9.36
C LEU A 445 -13.21 17.14 -10.85
N GLU A 446 -12.40 17.83 -11.66
CA GLU A 446 -12.62 18.06 -13.09
C GLU A 446 -12.50 16.79 -13.95
N ASP A 447 -11.46 15.96 -13.74
CA ASP A 447 -11.28 14.70 -14.50
C ASP A 447 -12.37 13.66 -14.20
N ARG A 448 -13.09 13.80 -13.07
CA ARG A 448 -14.12 12.86 -12.62
C ARG A 448 -15.55 13.26 -12.99
N LEU A 449 -15.73 14.45 -13.55
CA LEU A 449 -17.04 15.02 -13.87
C LEU A 449 -17.25 15.22 -15.38
N GLN A 450 -16.39 14.65 -16.24
CA GLN A 450 -16.47 14.80 -17.70
C GLN A 450 -17.76 14.23 -18.32
N ASP A 451 -18.55 13.44 -17.59
CA ASP A 451 -19.90 13.07 -18.00
C ASP A 451 -20.97 13.67 -17.05
N GLU A 452 -21.53 14.81 -17.50
CA GLU A 452 -22.78 15.45 -17.05
C GLU A 452 -22.91 16.08 -15.64
N VAL A 453 -22.04 17.00 -15.20
CA VAL A 453 -22.39 17.90 -14.05
C VAL A 453 -21.88 19.35 -14.22
N ARG A 454 -22.76 20.34 -13.97
CA ARG A 454 -22.44 21.79 -13.85
C ARG A 454 -22.27 22.18 -12.36
N PHE A 455 -21.22 22.94 -12.04
CA PHE A 455 -20.82 23.46 -10.71
C PHE A 455 -21.81 24.48 -10.08
N SER A 456 -21.72 24.84 -8.78
CA SER A 456 -21.04 26.11 -8.37
C SER A 456 -20.65 26.24 -6.88
N MET A 457 -19.41 26.73 -6.68
CA MET A 457 -18.73 27.18 -5.45
C MET A 457 -19.17 28.58 -5.00
N THR A 458 -19.01 28.91 -3.72
CA THR A 458 -18.23 30.11 -3.30
C THR A 458 -17.93 30.10 -1.77
N ARG A 459 -17.15 31.07 -1.26
CA ARG A 459 -16.73 31.36 0.15
C ARG A 459 -16.74 32.91 0.26
N PRO A 460 -16.85 33.61 1.43
CA PRO A 460 -15.81 33.72 2.49
C PRO A 460 -16.40 33.63 3.92
N ALA A 461 -15.71 33.27 5.03
CA ALA A 461 -14.47 33.73 5.69
C ALA A 461 -14.71 34.94 6.63
N GLY A 462 -14.90 34.68 7.93
CA GLY A 462 -14.98 35.73 8.96
C GLY A 462 -16.36 35.94 9.61
N PRO A 463 -16.46 36.88 10.58
CA PRO A 463 -17.49 36.88 11.63
C PRO A 463 -18.93 37.27 11.22
N GLU A 464 -19.23 37.68 9.98
CA GLU A 464 -20.57 38.21 9.60
C GLU A 464 -21.26 37.56 8.38
N GLY A 465 -20.83 36.41 7.84
CA GLY A 465 -21.56 35.77 6.70
C GLY A 465 -20.94 34.47 6.14
N ALA A 466 -21.70 33.70 5.35
CA ALA A 466 -21.45 32.27 5.00
C ALA A 466 -21.45 31.95 3.49
N LEU A 467 -21.01 30.72 3.11
CA LEU A 467 -21.29 30.17 1.77
C LEU A 467 -21.39 28.63 1.63
N LEU A 468 -22.16 28.21 0.60
CA LEU A 468 -22.71 26.91 0.18
C LEU A 468 -22.02 26.25 -1.02
N LEU A 469 -22.20 24.93 -1.20
CA LEU A 469 -22.01 24.26 -2.50
C LEU A 469 -22.95 23.06 -2.73
N TRP A 470 -23.67 23.09 -3.88
CA TRP A 470 -24.67 22.12 -4.35
C TRP A 470 -24.19 21.43 -5.64
N LEU A 471 -24.25 20.10 -5.79
CA LEU A 471 -24.00 19.42 -7.07
C LEU A 471 -25.17 18.52 -7.44
N ALA A 472 -25.66 18.57 -8.70
CA ALA A 472 -26.78 17.77 -9.18
C ALA A 472 -26.98 17.47 -10.68
N THR A 473 -27.20 16.19 -11.09
CA THR A 473 -27.95 15.82 -12.32
C THR A 473 -28.60 14.42 -12.34
N GLY A 474 -29.63 14.31 -13.20
CA GLY A 474 -29.76 13.17 -14.12
C GLY A 474 -31.06 13.19 -14.97
N LYS A 475 -31.22 12.20 -15.87
CA LYS A 475 -32.46 11.91 -16.63
C LYS A 475 -32.90 10.43 -16.54
N SER A 476 -34.20 10.17 -16.35
CA SER A 476 -34.86 8.87 -16.56
C SER A 476 -35.61 8.88 -17.90
N ARG A 477 -35.91 7.71 -18.48
CA ARG A 477 -36.76 7.56 -19.67
C ARG A 477 -38.09 6.93 -19.25
N SER A 478 -39.14 7.76 -19.20
CA SER A 478 -40.58 7.45 -19.00
C SER A 478 -41.17 7.47 -17.57
N LYS A 479 -42.17 8.37 -17.43
CA LYS A 479 -43.22 8.66 -16.40
C LYS A 479 -42.99 8.50 -14.89
N ALA A 480 -41.81 8.12 -14.42
CA ALA A 480 -41.32 8.50 -13.09
C ALA A 480 -39.85 8.95 -13.22
N LEU A 481 -39.65 10.09 -13.87
CA LEU A 481 -38.42 10.86 -13.74
C LEU A 481 -38.49 11.63 -12.41
N LYS A 482 -37.68 11.23 -11.43
CA LYS A 482 -37.23 12.16 -10.39
C LYS A 482 -35.74 12.09 -10.31
N LEU A 483 -35.13 13.18 -10.73
CA LEU A 483 -33.73 13.47 -10.56
C LEU A 483 -33.63 14.76 -9.79
N GLN A 484 -32.99 14.63 -8.64
CA GLN A 484 -32.69 15.70 -7.72
C GLN A 484 -31.45 15.23 -7.01
N ILE A 485 -30.34 15.87 -7.29
CA ILE A 485 -29.27 15.92 -6.30
C ILE A 485 -29.44 17.28 -5.64
N VAL A 486 -29.19 17.36 -4.33
CA VAL A 486 -29.37 18.58 -3.56
C VAL A 486 -28.28 18.77 -2.49
N ALA A 487 -27.22 19.56 -2.71
CA ALA A 487 -26.26 19.92 -1.65
C ALA A 487 -26.41 21.37 -1.09
N LYS A 488 -27.36 21.59 -0.16
CA LYS A 488 -27.57 22.92 0.49
C LYS A 488 -26.73 23.04 1.77
N ALA A 489 -25.80 23.99 1.86
CA ALA A 489 -25.45 24.63 3.16
C ALA A 489 -26.44 25.79 3.43
N MET A 490 -26.45 26.42 4.60
CA MET A 490 -27.17 27.68 4.91
C MET A 490 -26.94 27.99 6.40
N VAL A 491 -26.50 29.20 6.75
CA VAL A 491 -27.07 30.00 7.87
C VAL A 491 -26.80 31.48 7.52
N VAL A 492 -27.87 32.27 7.45
CA VAL A 492 -27.83 33.75 7.44
C VAL A 492 -28.45 34.20 8.77
N ARG A 493 -27.74 35.04 9.52
CA ARG A 493 -28.29 35.83 10.63
C ARG A 493 -28.29 37.28 10.21
N ASP A 494 -29.41 37.97 10.40
CA ASP A 494 -29.41 39.42 10.57
C ASP A 494 -29.55 39.76 12.07
N SER A 495 -29.61 41.06 12.39
CA SER A 495 -29.68 41.58 13.75
C SER A 495 -30.93 41.16 14.55
N THR A 496 -31.85 40.36 13.97
CA THR A 496 -33.13 40.00 14.59
C THR A 496 -33.37 38.49 14.81
N GLY A 497 -32.58 37.56 14.23
CA GLY A 497 -32.71 36.12 14.53
C GLY A 497 -32.36 35.12 13.41
N LEU A 498 -32.68 33.84 13.63
CA LEU A 498 -32.35 32.68 12.77
C LEU A 498 -33.41 32.48 11.66
N CYS A 499 -33.06 32.64 10.39
CA CYS A 499 -33.98 32.37 9.27
C CYS A 499 -33.99 30.88 8.87
N THR A 500 -35.18 30.27 8.84
CA THR A 500 -35.42 28.93 8.28
C THR A 500 -36.07 29.04 6.89
N SER A 501 -36.00 27.97 6.08
CA SER A 501 -36.39 27.96 4.66
C SER A 501 -37.86 28.31 4.34
N LYS A 502 -38.69 28.58 5.35
CA LYS A 502 -40.10 29.00 5.19
C LYS A 502 -40.29 30.53 5.16
N GLN A 503 -39.23 31.33 5.29
CA GLN A 503 -39.30 32.80 5.43
C GLN A 503 -38.42 33.58 4.44
N LEU A 504 -38.07 33.02 3.29
CA LEU A 504 -37.34 33.78 2.25
C LEU A 504 -38.31 34.77 1.55
N PRO A 505 -38.02 36.08 1.49
CA PRO A 505 -38.79 37.05 0.72
C PRO A 505 -38.69 36.75 -0.79
N GLN A 506 -39.74 37.08 -1.55
CA GLN A 506 -39.89 36.76 -2.98
C GLN A 506 -38.92 37.51 -3.92
N ASP A 507 -38.06 38.39 -3.41
CA ASP A 507 -37.41 39.43 -4.22
C ASP A 507 -35.91 39.18 -4.50
N MET A 508 -35.40 37.97 -4.27
CA MET A 508 -33.98 37.60 -4.44
C MET A 508 -33.65 36.89 -5.77
N GLU A 509 -34.50 37.00 -6.79
CA GLU A 509 -34.25 36.43 -8.14
C GLU A 509 -33.42 37.31 -9.08
N SER A 510 -33.11 38.55 -8.72
CA SER A 510 -32.37 39.46 -9.59
C SER A 510 -30.99 39.78 -9.02
N LEU A 511 -29.96 39.00 -9.33
CA LEU A 511 -28.57 39.46 -9.37
C LEU A 511 -27.68 38.50 -10.18
N LEU A 512 -27.17 39.05 -11.29
CA LEU A 512 -26.11 38.62 -12.22
C LEU A 512 -26.55 37.96 -13.55
N PRO A 513 -26.51 38.72 -14.68
CA PRO A 513 -26.61 38.18 -16.04
C PRO A 513 -25.27 37.53 -16.47
N CYS A 514 -25.36 36.47 -17.27
CA CYS A 514 -24.20 35.79 -17.87
C CYS A 514 -23.93 36.37 -19.27
N GLU A 515 -22.75 36.95 -19.50
CA GLU A 515 -22.31 37.51 -20.78
C GLU A 515 -21.77 36.47 -21.79
N PHE A 516 -22.01 35.17 -21.61
CA PHE A 516 -21.49 34.13 -22.53
C PHE A 516 -22.55 33.15 -23.06
N CYS A 517 -23.80 33.60 -23.16
CA CYS A 517 -24.83 32.91 -23.92
C CYS A 517 -25.34 33.80 -25.06
N GLY A 518 -24.77 33.59 -26.25
CA GLY A 518 -25.58 33.51 -27.48
C GLY A 518 -26.13 32.09 -27.61
#